data_AF-A0A7J4SE84-F1
#
_entry.id   AF-A0A7J4SE84-F1
#
_cell.length_a   1.000
_cell.length_b   1.000
_cell.length_c   1.000
_cell.angle_alpha   90.00
_cell.angle_beta   90.00
_cell.angle_gamma   90.00
#
_symmetry.space_group_name_H-M   'P 1'
#
loop_
_entity.id
_entity.type
_entity.pdbx_description
1 polymer ?
#
loop_
_entity_poly.entity_id
_entity_poly.type
_entity_poly.pdbx_seq_one_letter_code
_entity_poly.pdbx_strand_id
1 'polypeptide(L)' 'DGIATTDGADTEIIHTMDYTEMLKEAYKTEMKASETYGQILPMIETLGDKELYDSLETIYFDEMRSVEELRMMLK' A
#
# COMPACT_ATOMS: atom_id res chain seq x y z
N ASP A 1 -10.13 2.33 -27.19
CA ASP A 1 -9.92 3.72 -26.76
C ASP A 1 -9.83 3.77 -25.24
N GLY A 2 -8.64 4.01 -24.69
CA GLY A 2 -8.44 4.20 -23.26
C GLY A 2 -8.39 5.70 -22.97
N ILE A 3 -9.35 6.21 -22.21
CA ILE A 3 -9.32 7.59 -21.75
C ILE A 3 -8.35 7.64 -20.57
N ALA A 4 -7.28 8.41 -20.70
CA ALA A 4 -6.38 8.70 -19.58
C ALA A 4 -7.11 9.64 -18.61
N THR A 5 -7.78 9.07 -17.61
CA THR A 5 -8.33 9.81 -16.47
C THR A 5 -7.28 9.82 -15.37
N THR A 6 -6.36 10.79 -15.42
CA THR A 6 -5.46 11.06 -14.29
C THR A 6 -6.11 12.15 -13.44
N ASP A 7 -7.12 11.77 -12.67
CA ASP A 7 -7.62 12.64 -11.62
C ASP A 7 -6.50 12.78 -10.57
N GLY A 8 -6.26 14.01 -10.12
CA GLY A 8 -5.32 14.24 -9.04
C GLY A 8 -5.77 13.45 -7.81
N ALA A 9 -4.84 12.85 -7.07
CA ALA A 9 -5.19 12.23 -5.81
C ALA A 9 -5.82 13.29 -4.89
N ASP A 10 -6.99 13.00 -4.32
CA ASP A 10 -7.72 13.91 -3.43
C ASP A 10 -7.00 14.17 -2.09
N THR A 11 -5.86 13.52 -1.88
CA THR A 11 -5.06 13.61 -0.64
C THR A 11 -4.18 14.86 -0.66
N GLU A 12 -4.35 15.73 0.35
CA GLU A 12 -3.48 16.88 0.58
C GLU A 12 -2.05 16.45 0.93
N ILE A 13 -1.05 17.14 0.36
CA ILE A 13 0.36 16.91 0.72
C ILE A 13 0.69 17.72 1.98
N ILE A 14 0.90 17.02 3.09
CA ILE A 14 1.25 17.64 4.37
C ILE A 14 2.76 17.83 4.43
N HIS A 15 3.21 19.10 4.40
CA HIS A 15 4.62 19.45 4.60
C HIS A 15 4.90 19.67 6.09
N THR A 16 5.59 18.73 6.74
CA THR A 16 5.83 18.77 8.19
C THR A 16 7.22 18.23 8.55
N MET A 17 7.73 18.67 9.71
CA MET A 17 8.92 18.11 10.37
C MET A 17 8.56 17.39 11.68
N ASP A 18 7.26 17.30 12.00
CA ASP A 18 6.76 16.53 13.13
C ASP A 18 6.83 15.03 12.79
N TYR A 19 7.77 14.34 13.44
CA TYR A 19 7.98 12.90 13.26
C TYR A 19 6.72 12.08 13.55
N THR A 20 5.89 12.47 14.51
CA THR A 20 4.64 11.77 14.79
C THR A 20 3.67 11.90 13.62
N GLU A 21 3.59 13.07 13.00
CA GLU A 21 2.75 13.27 11.81
C GLU A 21 3.30 12.51 10.60
N MET A 22 4.62 12.51 10.39
CA MET A 22 5.25 11.72 9.35
C MET A 22 4.98 10.22 9.52
N LEU A 23 5.04 9.69 10.74
CA LEU A 23 4.73 8.28 11.04
C LEU A 23 3.27 7.94 10.76
N LYS A 24 2.32 8.85 11.02
CA LYS A 24 0.91 8.64 10.68
C LYS A 24 0.70 8.59 9.16
N GLU A 25 1.34 9.47 8.40
CA GLU A 25 1.24 9.47 6.94
C GLU A 25 1.90 8.22 6.33
N ALA A 26 3.04 7.78 6.86
CA ALA A 26 3.65 6.50 6.49
C ALA A 26 2.68 5.35 6.79
N TYR A 27 2.11 5.30 8.00
CA TYR A 27 1.17 4.24 8.40
C TYR A 27 -0.06 4.15 7.48
N LYS A 28 -0.62 5.30 7.08
CA LYS A 28 -1.72 5.35 6.10
C LYS A 28 -1.29 4.80 4.73
N THR A 29 -0.07 5.12 4.30
CA THR A 29 0.49 4.67 3.02
C THR A 29 0.64 3.14 3.03
N GLU A 30 1.23 2.57 4.08
CA GLU A 30 1.42 1.12 4.18
C GLU A 30 0.12 0.35 4.29
N MET A 31 -0.87 0.89 5.03
CA MET A 31 -2.21 0.32 5.05
C MET A 31 -2.81 0.26 3.65
N LYS A 32 -2.71 1.35 2.90
CA LYS A 32 -3.26 1.41 1.54
C LYS A 32 -2.56 0.45 0.59
N ALA A 33 -1.23 0.32 0.70
CA ALA A 33 -0.44 -0.61 -0.09
C ALA A 33 -0.85 -2.07 0.22
N SER A 34 -0.89 -2.45 1.49
CA SER A 34 -1.31 -3.78 1.95
C SER A 34 -2.73 -4.14 1.47
N GLU A 35 -3.70 -3.24 1.62
CA GLU A 35 -5.06 -3.44 1.11
C GLU A 35 -5.09 -3.63 -0.41
N THR A 36 -4.32 -2.83 -1.14
CA THR A 36 -4.28 -2.87 -2.61
C THR A 36 -3.70 -4.18 -3.11
N TYR A 37 -2.57 -4.62 -2.57
CA TYR A 37 -1.98 -5.91 -2.95
C TYR A 37 -2.90 -7.08 -2.56
N GLY A 38 -3.53 -7.03 -1.39
CA GLY A 38 -4.52 -8.05 -0.98
C GLY A 38 -5.72 -8.16 -1.93
N GLN A 39 -6.13 -7.06 -2.58
CA GLN A 39 -7.18 -7.07 -3.61
C GLN A 39 -6.69 -7.57 -4.98
N ILE A 40 -5.41 -7.33 -5.30
CA ILE A 40 -4.82 -7.74 -6.59
C ILE A 40 -4.51 -9.24 -6.61
N LEU A 41 -4.05 -9.83 -5.50
CA LEU A 41 -3.63 -11.23 -5.45
C LEU A 41 -4.67 -12.23 -6.00
N PRO A 42 -5.97 -12.16 -5.63
CA PRO A 42 -7.00 -13.04 -6.19
C PRO A 42 -7.19 -12.87 -7.71
N MET A 43 -6.96 -11.65 -8.23
CA MET A 43 -7.05 -11.38 -9.67
C MET A 43 -5.90 -12.08 -10.41
N ILE A 44 -4.70 -12.04 -9.86
CA ILE A 44 -3.53 -12.70 -10.44
C ILE A 44 -3.63 -14.22 -10.32
N GLU A 45 -4.13 -14.73 -9.20
CA GLU A 45 -4.43 -16.16 -9.03
C GLU A 45 -5.39 -16.66 -10.12
N THR A 46 -6.42 -15.87 -10.44
CA THR A 46 -7.38 -16.18 -11.52
C THR A 46 -6.74 -16.18 -12.91
N LEU A 47 -5.71 -15.36 -13.14
CA LEU A 47 -4.95 -15.35 -14.40
C LEU A 47 -4.02 -16.56 -14.54
N GLY A 48 -3.74 -17.28 -13.45
CA GLY A 48 -2.85 -18.44 -13.43
C GLY A 48 -1.36 -18.09 -13.54
N ASP A 49 -1.00 -16.81 -13.38
CA ASP A 49 0.39 -16.35 -13.40
C ASP A 49 1.03 -16.52 -12.02
N LYS A 50 1.61 -17.69 -11.80
CA LYS A 50 2.21 -18.06 -10.52
C LYS A 50 3.43 -17.21 -10.16
N GLU A 51 4.28 -16.88 -11.14
CA GLU A 51 5.50 -16.10 -10.88
C GLU A 51 5.15 -14.69 -10.44
N LEU A 52 4.15 -14.07 -11.09
CA LEU A 52 3.63 -12.78 -10.68
C LEU A 52 2.94 -12.84 -9.32
N TYR A 53 2.16 -13.89 -9.06
CA TYR A 53 1.50 -14.10 -7.76
C TYR A 53 2.54 -14.17 -6.63
N ASP A 54 3.54 -15.04 -6.75
CA ASP A 54 4.58 -15.25 -5.72
C ASP A 54 5.35 -13.93 -5.45
N SER A 55 5.63 -13.17 -6.52
CA SER A 55 6.31 -11.88 -6.42
C SER A 55 5.47 -10.84 -5.66
N LEU A 56 4.18 -10.73 -5.97
CA LEU A 56 3.27 -9.77 -5.31
C LEU A 56 2.90 -10.21 -3.90
N GLU A 57 2.85 -11.50 -3.62
CA GLU A 57 2.54 -12.05 -2.30
C GLU A 57 3.65 -11.70 -1.29
N THR A 58 4.91 -11.74 -1.75
CA THR A 58 6.05 -11.28 -0.93
C THR A 58 5.89 -9.82 -0.53
N ILE A 59 5.55 -8.95 -1.50
CA ILE A 59 5.33 -7.52 -1.23
C ILE A 59 4.16 -7.33 -0.26
N TYR A 60 3.03 -8.01 -0.50
CA TYR A 60 1.87 -7.95 0.39
C TYR A 60 2.23 -8.26 1.85
N PHE A 61 3.00 -9.31 2.09
CA PHE A 61 3.43 -9.67 3.44
C PHE A 61 4.41 -8.66 4.06
N ASP A 62 5.29 -8.09 3.26
CA ASP A 62 6.17 -7.02 3.73
C ASP A 62 5.37 -5.77 4.11
N GLU A 63 4.36 -5.36 3.32
CA GLU A 63 3.51 -4.22 3.69
C GLU A 63 2.67 -4.50 4.95
N MET A 64 2.14 -5.72 5.11
CA MET A 64 1.45 -6.11 6.35
C MET A 64 2.37 -5.99 7.57
N ARG A 65 3.65 -6.33 7.42
CA ARG A 65 4.64 -6.18 8.49
C ARG A 65 4.91 -4.71 8.76
N SER A 66 5.13 -3.90 7.73
CA SER A 66 5.34 -2.45 7.84
C SER A 66 4.18 -1.76 8.56
N VAL A 67 2.93 -2.15 8.28
CA VAL A 67 1.74 -1.67 9.00
C VAL A 67 1.84 -1.94 10.50
N GLU A 68 2.17 -3.16 10.90
CA GLU A 68 2.25 -3.49 12.34
C GLU A 68 3.45 -2.80 13.01
N GLU A 69 4.60 -2.71 12.34
CA GLU A 69 5.78 -2.01 12.85
C GLU A 69 5.48 -0.53 13.12
N LEU A 70 4.86 0.16 12.15
CA LEU A 70 4.48 1.57 12.31
C LEU A 70 3.41 1.77 13.38
N ARG A 71 2.44 0.85 13.48
CA ARG A 71 1.44 0.86 14.57
C ARG A 71 2.10 0.73 15.94
N MET A 72 3.15 -0.09 16.07
CA MET A 72 3.91 -0.21 17.32
C MET A 72 4.69 1.06 17.67
N MET A 73 5.21 1.79 16.68
CA MET A 73 5.92 3.06 16.88
C MET A 73 5.00 4.23 17.25
N LEU A 74 3.72 4.18 16.88
CA LEU A 74 2.71 5.19 17.19
C LEU A 74 2.05 5.02 18.58
N LYS A 75 2.38 3.96 19.33
CA LYS A 75 1.91 3.73 20.71
C LYS A 75 2.70 4.57 21.72
#